data_AF-A0AAW9EAD7-F1
#
_entry.id   AF-A0AAW9EAD7-F1
#
_cell.length_a   1.000
_cell.length_b   1.000
_cell.length_c   1.000
_cell.angle_alpha   90.00
_cell.angle_beta   90.00
_cell.angle_gamma   90.00
#
_symmetry.space_group_name_H-M   'P 1'
#
loop_
_entity.id
_entity.type
_entity.pdbx_description
1 polymer ?
#
loop_
_entity_poly.entity_id
_entity_poly.type
_entity_poly.pdbx_seq_one_letter_code
_entity_poly.pdbx_strand_id
1 'polypeptide(L)'
;PIIDQLKGSTEKAGELRVEVADTNESKEILKFCRKFTVPLRNQLRKEKILLKVENYSRPVIHVFFIAPGCCYVGYSYSFNNSPFYMG
;
A
#
# COMPACT_ATOMS: atom_id res chain seq x y z
N PRO A 1 -5.77 2.84 -12.57
CA PRO A 1 -5.63 1.38 -12.40
C PRO A 1 -5.57 0.92 -10.94
N ILE A 2 -4.52 1.29 -10.16
CA ILE A 2 -4.40 0.90 -8.73
C ILE A 2 -5.53 1.50 -7.89
N ILE A 3 -5.80 2.79 -8.09
CA ILE A 3 -6.87 3.52 -7.38
C ILE A 3 -8.23 2.92 -7.72
N ASP A 4 -8.47 2.61 -8.99
CA ASP A 4 -9.76 2.09 -9.45
C ASP A 4 -10.04 0.71 -8.86
N GLN A 5 -9.01 -0.11 -8.64
CA GLN A 5 -9.12 -1.39 -7.92
C GLN A 5 -9.40 -1.21 -6.42
N LEU A 6 -8.97 -0.11 -5.80
CA LEU A 6 -9.25 0.17 -4.38
C LEU A 6 -10.60 0.85 -4.16
N LYS A 7 -11.11 1.57 -5.16
CA LYS A 7 -12.40 2.26 -5.10
C LYS A 7 -13.51 1.24 -4.86
N GLY A 8 -14.28 1.45 -3.79
CA GLY A 8 -15.39 0.58 -3.40
C GLY A 8 -14.99 -0.63 -2.55
N SER A 9 -13.72 -1.04 -2.54
CA SER A 9 -13.24 -2.14 -1.69
C SER A 9 -12.76 -1.66 -0.32
N THR A 10 -12.20 -0.46 -0.23
CA THR A 10 -11.74 0.12 1.05
C THR A 10 -11.90 1.64 1.05
N GLU A 11 -12.30 2.18 2.20
CA GLU A 11 -12.45 3.62 2.40
C GLU A 11 -11.82 4.03 3.73
N LYS A 12 -11.24 5.24 3.76
CA LYS A 12 -10.65 5.84 4.97
C LYS A 12 -9.64 4.91 5.66
N ALA A 13 -8.80 4.25 4.87
CA ALA A 13 -7.67 3.47 5.35
C ALA A 13 -6.71 4.34 6.19
N GLY A 14 -6.04 3.70 7.13
CA GLY A 14 -5.16 4.34 8.10
C GLY A 14 -3.72 4.48 7.65
N GLU A 15 -3.27 3.55 6.81
CA GLU A 15 -1.88 3.41 6.42
C GLU A 15 -1.77 2.85 4.98
N LEU A 16 -0.67 3.16 4.30
CA LEU A 16 -0.31 2.59 3.00
C LEU A 16 1.07 1.95 3.11
N ARG A 17 1.15 0.66 2.77
CA ARG A 17 2.38 -0.10 2.61
C ARG A 17 2.55 -0.51 1.15
N VAL A 18 3.71 -0.17 0.58
CA VAL A 18 4.10 -0.58 -0.78
C VAL A 18 5.25 -1.55 -0.64
N GLU A 19 4.98 -2.82 -0.88
CA GLU A 19 5.84 -3.95 -0.50
C GLU A 19 6.30 -4.74 -1.73
N VAL A 20 7.34 -5.54 -1.53
CA VAL A 20 7.93 -6.47 -2.52
C VAL A 20 8.26 -7.78 -1.82
N ALA A 21 8.49 -8.85 -2.58
CA ALA A 21 9.03 -10.08 -2.02
C ALA A 21 10.47 -9.85 -1.51
N ASP A 22 10.84 -10.45 -0.37
CA ASP A 22 12.20 -10.41 0.16
C ASP A 22 13.12 -11.37 -0.62
N THR A 23 13.46 -10.96 -1.84
CA THR A 23 14.30 -11.70 -2.79
C THR A 23 15.39 -10.78 -3.32
N ASN A 24 16.52 -11.33 -3.76
CA ASN A 24 17.64 -10.51 -4.26
C ASN A 24 17.25 -9.74 -5.53
N GLU A 25 16.43 -10.34 -6.37
CA GLU A 25 15.91 -9.80 -7.63
C GLU A 25 15.00 -8.59 -7.38
N SER A 26 14.30 -8.57 -6.25
CA SER A 26 13.36 -7.50 -5.88
C SER A 26 14.02 -6.29 -5.23
N LYS A 27 15.34 -6.30 -4.96
CA LYS A 27 16.06 -5.16 -4.38
C LYS A 27 16.02 -3.90 -5.25
N GLU A 28 16.04 -4.08 -6.57
CA GLU A 28 15.87 -3.01 -7.54
C GLU A 28 14.45 -2.41 -7.45
N ILE A 29 13.44 -3.28 -7.33
CA ILE A 29 12.02 -2.91 -7.23
C ILE A 29 11.74 -2.21 -5.90
N LEU A 30 12.39 -2.62 -4.81
CA LEU A 30 12.26 -1.98 -3.50
C LEU A 30 12.60 -0.49 -3.54
N LYS A 31 13.65 -0.10 -4.28
CA LYS A 31 14.01 1.32 -4.47
C LYS A 31 12.89 2.08 -5.18
N PHE A 32 12.26 1.47 -6.18
CA PHE A 32 11.10 2.04 -6.86
C PHE A 32 9.91 2.16 -5.91
N CYS A 33 9.55 1.11 -5.18
CA CYS A 33 8.44 1.10 -4.23
C CYS A 33 8.56 2.22 -3.21
N ARG A 34 9.74 2.42 -2.61
CA ARG A 34 10.00 3.51 -1.66
C ARG A 34 9.74 4.90 -2.26
N LYS A 35 10.16 5.14 -3.50
CA LYS A 35 9.91 6.40 -4.21
C LYS A 35 8.45 6.54 -4.64
N PHE A 36 7.79 5.44 -4.97
CA PHE A 36 6.42 5.41 -5.44
C PHE A 36 5.38 5.59 -4.31
N THR A 37 5.72 5.23 -3.07
CA THR A 37 4.84 5.40 -1.91
C THR A 37 4.32 6.83 -1.76
N VAL A 38 5.18 7.84 -1.92
CA VAL A 38 4.80 9.26 -1.72
C VAL A 38 3.75 9.73 -2.74
N PRO A 39 3.97 9.64 -4.07
CA PRO A 39 2.98 10.05 -5.04
C PRO A 39 1.68 9.23 -4.94
N LEU A 40 1.78 7.92 -4.68
CA LEU A 40 0.61 7.07 -4.50
C LEU A 40 -0.23 7.47 -3.28
N ARG A 41 0.43 7.72 -2.14
CA ARG A 41 -0.22 8.18 -0.90
C ARG A 41 -0.99 9.49 -1.11
N ASN A 42 -0.37 10.45 -1.79
CA ASN A 42 -0.99 11.74 -2.06
C ASN A 42 -2.26 11.58 -2.91
N GLN A 43 -2.20 10.72 -3.93
CA GLN A 43 -3.34 10.47 -4.78
C GLN A 43 -4.45 9.70 -4.05
N LEU A 44 -4.13 8.69 -3.22
CA LEU A 44 -5.12 7.98 -2.39
C LEU A 44 -5.81 8.89 -1.38
N ARG A 45 -5.09 9.88 -0.82
CA ARG A 45 -5.67 10.92 0.04
C ARG A 45 -6.60 11.85 -0.70
N LYS A 46 -6.25 12.23 -1.94
CA LYS A 46 -7.09 13.06 -2.80
C LYS A 46 -8.42 12.37 -3.12
N GLU A 47 -8.38 11.07 -3.37
CA GLU A 47 -9.54 10.22 -3.64
C GLU A 47 -10.29 9.78 -2.35
N LYS A 48 -9.85 10.23 -1.16
CA LYS A 48 -10.42 9.88 0.16
C LYS A 48 -10.40 8.39 0.52
N ILE A 49 -9.61 7.59 -0.20
CA ILE A 49 -9.37 6.18 0.09
C ILE A 49 -8.45 6.04 1.31
N LEU A 50 -7.46 6.94 1.44
CA LEU A 50 -6.56 7.01 2.58
C LEU A 50 -6.82 8.29 3.40
N LEU A 51 -6.74 8.19 4.72
CA LEU A 51 -6.85 9.35 5.60
C LEU A 51 -5.65 10.30 5.45
N LYS A 52 -5.89 11.60 5.68
CA LYS A 52 -4.83 12.63 5.69
C LYS A 52 -3.86 12.43 6.86
N VAL A 53 -4.41 12.00 8.00
CA VAL A 53 -3.66 11.66 9.22
C VAL A 53 -3.71 10.15 9.36
N GLU A 54 -2.57 9.54 9.68
CA GLU A 54 -2.49 8.09 9.88
C GLU A 54 -3.36 7.66 11.06
N ASN A 55 -3.95 6.46 10.95
CA ASN A 55 -4.81 5.94 11.98
C ASN A 55 -4.65 4.41 12.11
N TYR A 56 -3.99 3.96 13.17
CA TYR A 56 -3.71 2.56 13.42
C TYR A 56 -4.95 1.70 13.72
N SER A 57 -6.12 2.30 13.98
CA SER A 57 -7.39 1.56 14.13
C SER A 57 -8.10 1.29 12.80
N ARG A 58 -7.58 1.82 11.68
CA ARG A 58 -8.15 1.67 10.34
C ARG A 58 -7.36 0.63 9.54
N PRO A 59 -7.98 0.03 8.50
CA PRO A 59 -7.30 -0.92 7.63
C PRO A 59 -6.02 -0.35 7.02
N VAL A 60 -5.05 -1.23 6.80
CA VAL A 60 -3.80 -0.93 6.10
C VAL A 60 -3.98 -1.33 4.64
N ILE A 61 -3.70 -0.41 3.71
CA ILE A 61 -3.67 -0.72 2.28
C ILE A 61 -2.31 -1.29 1.92
N HIS A 62 -2.31 -2.39 1.19
CA HIS A 62 -1.11 -3.05 0.69
C HIS A 62 -1.07 -2.99 -0.83
N VAL A 63 0.06 -2.56 -1.36
CA VAL A 63 0.38 -2.66 -2.79
C VAL A 63 1.64 -3.51 -2.90
N PHE A 64 1.48 -4.73 -3.36
CA PHE A 64 2.53 -5.74 -3.39
C PHE A 64 3.02 -5.95 -4.82
N PHE A 65 4.25 -5.54 -5.12
CA PHE A 65 4.86 -5.70 -6.44
C PHE A 65 5.52 -7.07 -6.55
N ILE A 66 5.10 -7.85 -7.57
CA ILE A 66 5.70 -9.15 -7.92
C ILE A 66 6.73 -9.03 -9.04
N ALA A 67 6.60 -8.00 -9.88
CA ALA A 67 7.50 -7.68 -10.97
C ALA A 67 7.36 -6.19 -11.33
N PRO A 68 8.27 -5.60 -12.11
CA PRO A 68 8.13 -4.24 -12.59
C PRO A 68 6.81 -4.05 -13.37
N GLY A 69 5.95 -3.14 -12.91
CA GLY A 69 4.64 -2.89 -13.52
C GLY A 69 3.53 -3.89 -13.15
N CYS A 70 3.84 -4.95 -12.39
CA CYS A 70 2.88 -5.94 -11.94
C CYS A 70 2.75 -5.91 -10.40
N CYS A 71 1.58 -5.53 -9.91
CA CYS A 71 1.30 -5.50 -8.48
C CYS A 71 -0.09 -6.01 -8.14
N TYR A 72 -0.21 -6.61 -6.97
CA TYR A 72 -1.48 -6.84 -6.30
C TYR A 72 -1.82 -5.67 -5.38
N VAL A 73 -3.10 -5.48 -5.17
CA VAL A 73 -3.63 -4.40 -4.33
C VAL A 73 -4.68 -4.98 -3.43
N GLY A 74 -4.64 -4.64 -2.14
CA GLY A 74 -5.56 -5.14 -1.15
C GLY A 74 -5.49 -4.36 0.15
N TYR A 75 -6.14 -4.89 1.18
CA TYR A 75 -6.08 -4.32 2.52
C TYR A 75 -6.05 -5.42 3.59
N SER A 76 -5.54 -5.09 4.76
CA SER A 76 -5.61 -5.92 5.96
C SER A 76 -6.24 -5.14 7.10
N TYR A 77 -6.91 -5.86 8.01
CA TYR A 77 -7.38 -5.27 9.26
C TYR A 77 -6.20 -5.06 10.20
N SER A 78 -6.10 -3.86 10.78
CA SER A 78 -4.97 -3.49 11.64
C SER A 78 -4.92 -4.25 12.98
N PHE A 79 -6.03 -4.85 13.40
CA PHE A 79 -6.10 -5.71 14.59
C PHE A 79 -5.73 -7.18 14.32
N ASN A 80 -5.51 -7.54 13.05
CA ASN A 80 -5.18 -8.91 12.65
C ASN A 80 -4.17 -8.92 11.49
N ASN A 81 -3.12 -8.10 11.62
CA ASN A 81 -1.97 -8.11 10.74
C ASN A 81 -0.69 -7.86 11.56
N SER A 82 0.46 -8.02 10.93
CA SER A 82 1.69 -7.59 11.55
C SER A 82 1.81 -6.06 11.50
N PRO A 83 2.29 -5.40 12.58
CA PRO A 83 2.44 -3.95 12.60
C PRO A 83 3.63 -3.45 11.77
N PHE A 84 4.52 -4.33 11.31
CA PHE A 84 5.75 -3.92 10.61
C PHE A 84 5.62 -3.97 9.08
N TYR A 85 6.59 -3.35 8.41
CA TYR A 85 6.67 -3.31 6.95
C TYR A 85 7.33 -4.60 6.43
N MET A 86 6.70 -5.28 5.46
CA MET A 86 7.14 -6.58 4.91
C MET A 86 7.13 -7.77 5.90
N GLY A 87 6.35 -7.68 6.97
CA GLY A 87 6.35 -8.66 8.06
C GLY A 87 6.26 -7.91 9.37
#